data_AF-A0A4Y8LBG0-F1
#
_entry.id   AF-A0A4Y8LBG0-F1
#
_cell.length_a   1.000
_cell.length_b   1.000
_cell.length_c   1.000
_cell.angle_alpha   90.00
_cell.angle_beta   90.00
_cell.angle_gamma   90.00
#
_symmetry.space_group_name_H-M   'P 1'
#
loop_
_entity.id
_entity.type
_entity.pdbx_description
1 polymer ?
#
loop_
_entity_poly.entity_id
_entity_poly.type
_entity_poly.pdbx_seq_one_letter_code
_entity_poly.pdbx_strand_id
1 'polypeptide(L)'
;MTTQIMATTNRELIEKWMTQQLLQGKRNEEMAGTLFVYGNEAHRLHHHPTGELEIVSEEITEVVVFRQPAETIPYNSCRACGMEHESFKAAIECCADVD
;
A
#
# COMPACT_ATOMS: atom_id res chain seq x y z
N MET A 1 -10.13 21.67 21.83
CA MET A 1 -9.04 20.70 21.63
C MET A 1 -9.08 20.34 20.16
N THR A 2 -8.16 20.91 19.38
CA THR A 2 -8.13 20.71 17.92
C THR A 2 -7.49 19.36 17.67
N THR A 3 -8.28 18.39 17.23
CA THR A 3 -7.80 17.08 16.79
C THR A 3 -6.92 17.31 15.56
N GLN A 4 -5.59 17.28 15.74
CA GLN A 4 -4.68 17.17 14.62
C GLN A 4 -4.91 15.79 14.01
N ILE A 5 -5.59 15.76 12.86
CA ILE A 5 -5.64 14.57 12.01
C ILE A 5 -4.20 14.38 11.54
N MET A 6 -3.50 13.39 12.10
CA MET A 6 -2.16 13.05 11.64
C MET A 6 -2.30 12.42 10.26
N ALA A 7 -1.80 13.12 9.24
CA ALA A 7 -1.72 12.59 7.88
C ALA A 7 -1.07 11.20 7.90
N THR A 8 -1.71 10.21 7.26
CA THR A 8 -1.17 8.85 7.20
C THR A 8 -0.01 8.84 6.20
N THR A 9 1.21 8.56 6.66
CA THR A 9 2.38 8.60 5.77
C THR A 9 2.39 7.41 4.79
N ASN A 10 3.05 7.56 3.64
CA ASN A 10 3.23 6.47 2.65
C ASN A 10 3.78 5.20 3.31
N ARG A 11 4.71 5.36 4.27
CA ARG A 11 5.29 4.27 5.05
C ARG A 11 4.25 3.53 5.88
N GLU A 12 3.37 4.24 6.57
CA GLU A 12 2.32 3.64 7.40
C GLU A 12 1.32 2.83 6.57
N LEU A 13 1.01 3.27 5.35
CA LEU A 13 0.15 2.53 4.43
C LEU A 13 0.81 1.23 3.96
N ILE A 14 2.11 1.26 3.67
CA ILE A 14 2.89 0.07 3.33
C ILE A 14 2.94 -0.90 4.51
N GLU A 15 3.17 -0.40 5.72
CA GLU A 15 3.20 -1.23 6.94
C GLU A 15 1.83 -1.88 7.24
N LYS A 16 0.73 -1.14 7.03
CA LYS A 16 -0.64 -1.69 7.11
C LYS A 16 -0.84 -2.82 6.10
N TRP A 17 -0.38 -2.64 4.86
CA TRP A 17 -0.45 -3.66 3.83
C TRP A 17 0.38 -4.90 4.21
N MET A 18 1.62 -4.72 4.67
CA MET A 18 2.49 -5.82 5.11
C MET A 18 1.82 -6.63 6.22
N THR A 19 1.25 -5.94 7.21
CA THR A 19 0.52 -6.57 8.32
C THR A 19 -0.64 -7.42 7.81
N GLN A 20 -1.42 -6.90 6.87
CA GLN A 20 -2.53 -7.65 6.27
C GLN A 20 -2.06 -8.89 5.51
N GLN A 21 -0.99 -8.80 4.74
CA GLN A 21 -0.45 -9.95 4.01
C GLN A 21 0.08 -11.03 4.97
N LEU A 22 0.72 -10.63 6.06
CA LEU A 22 1.14 -11.55 7.13
C LEU A 22 -0.06 -12.25 7.78
N LEU A 23 -1.13 -11.51 8.08
CA LEU A 23 -2.38 -12.08 8.61
C LEU A 23 -3.05 -13.06 7.64
N GLN A 24 -2.86 -12.86 6.33
CA GLN A 24 -3.30 -13.78 5.27
C GLN A 24 -2.36 -14.98 5.08
N GLY A 25 -1.29 -15.08 5.88
CA GLY A 25 -0.35 -16.20 5.87
C GLY A 25 0.80 -16.09 4.86
N LYS A 26 0.97 -14.94 4.19
CA LYS A 26 2.14 -14.71 3.33
C LYS A 26 3.41 -14.56 4.16
N ARG A 27 4.52 -15.06 3.62
CA ARG A 27 5.85 -14.92 4.23
C ARG A 27 6.57 -13.68 3.69
N ASN A 28 7.55 -13.18 4.43
CA ASN A 28 8.37 -12.03 4.02
C ASN A 28 9.01 -12.22 2.63
N GLU A 29 9.49 -13.43 2.35
CA GLU A 29 10.06 -13.81 1.04
C GLU A 29 9.09 -13.58 -0.13
N GLU A 30 7.78 -13.79 0.10
CA GLU A 30 6.74 -13.65 -0.93
C GLU A 30 6.31 -12.20 -1.13
N MET A 31 6.58 -11.34 -0.15
CA MET A 31 6.32 -9.90 -0.22
C MET A 31 7.53 -9.10 -0.73
N ALA A 32 8.73 -9.69 -0.66
CA ALA A 32 9.95 -9.06 -1.15
C ALA A 32 9.83 -8.69 -2.63
N GLY A 33 10.35 -7.52 -3.00
CA GLY A 33 10.28 -6.97 -4.35
C GLY A 33 8.98 -6.23 -4.68
N THR A 34 7.96 -6.26 -3.82
CA THR A 34 6.72 -5.49 -4.02
C THR A 34 7.03 -4.00 -4.12
N LEU A 35 6.49 -3.36 -5.15
CA LEU A 35 6.61 -1.92 -5.41
C LEU A 35 5.30 -1.22 -5.04
N PHE A 36 5.41 -0.15 -4.28
CA PHE A 36 4.32 0.73 -3.89
C PHE A 36 4.52 2.08 -4.56
N VAL A 37 3.45 2.66 -5.08
CA VAL A 37 3.49 3.94 -5.78
C VAL A 37 2.45 4.87 -5.17
N TYR A 38 2.89 6.09 -4.83
CA TYR A 38 2.07 7.18 -4.30
C TYR A 38 2.38 8.46 -5.09
N GLY A 39 1.51 8.83 -6.04
CA GLY A 39 1.82 9.91 -6.98
C GLY A 39 3.07 9.58 -7.80
N ASN A 40 4.13 10.38 -7.66
CA ASN A 40 5.44 10.16 -8.29
C ASN A 40 6.48 9.56 -7.32
N GLU A 41 6.09 9.22 -6.09
CA GLU A 41 6.96 8.53 -5.14
C GLU A 41 6.79 7.02 -5.28
N ALA A 42 7.89 6.28 -5.20
CA ALA A 42 7.87 4.83 -5.17
C ALA A 42 8.69 4.28 -4.01
N HIS A 43 8.22 3.16 -3.46
CA HIS A 43 8.93 2.43 -2.42
C HIS A 43 8.93 0.94 -2.74
N ARG A 44 10.05 0.25 -2.53
CA ARG A 44 10.16 -1.19 -2.70
C ARG A 44 10.47 -1.88 -1.38
N LEU A 45 9.88 -3.08 -1.20
CA LEU A 45 10.28 -3.97 -0.11
C LEU A 45 11.54 -4.74 -0.47
N HIS A 46 12.61 -4.49 0.27
CA HIS A 46 13.86 -5.24 0.16
C HIS A 46 13.95 -6.27 1.27
N HIS A 47 14.41 -7.47 0.91
CA HIS A 47 14.70 -8.50 1.90
C HIS A 47 16.05 -8.20 2.55
N HIS A 48 16.04 -7.90 3.85
CA HIS A 48 17.25 -7.71 4.62
C HIS A 48 17.88 -9.07 4.95
N PRO A 49 19.22 -9.20 5.00
CA PRO A 49 19.89 -10.45 5.35
C PRO A 49 19.50 -11.06 6.72
N THR A 50 18.91 -10.26 7.61
CA THR A 50 18.39 -10.70 8.92
C THR A 50 17.02 -11.38 8.84
N GLY A 51 16.38 -11.41 7.66
CA GLY A 51 15.04 -11.97 7.44
C GLY A 51 13.89 -10.95 7.56
N GLU A 52 14.21 -9.70 7.86
CA GLU A 52 13.24 -8.59 7.91
C GLU A 52 13.02 -7.97 6.53
N LEU A 53 11.91 -7.26 6.37
CA LEU A 53 11.64 -6.45 5.18
C LEU A 53 11.90 -4.98 5.47
N GLU A 54 12.65 -4.35 4.57
CA GLU A 54 12.94 -2.92 4.61
C GLU A 54 12.17 -2.19 3.51
N ILE A 55 11.56 -1.05 3.86
CA ILE A 55 10.91 -0.15 2.91
C ILE A 55 11.95 0.84 2.40
N VAL A 56 12.34 0.72 1.13
CA VAL A 56 13.35 1.56 0.49
C VAL A 56 12.68 2.48 -0.53
N SER A 57 12.94 3.78 -0.45
CA SER A 57 12.45 4.75 -1.44
C SER A 57 13.23 4.62 -2.76
N GLU A 58 12.52 4.71 -3.89
CA GLU A 58 13.10 4.80 -5.23
C GLU A 58 12.89 6.21 -5.79
N GLU A 59 13.95 6.79 -6.37
CA GLU A 59 13.84 8.05 -7.10
C GLU A 59 13.15 7.81 -8.45
N ILE A 60 11.94 8.34 -8.63
CA ILE A 60 11.15 8.22 -9.86
C ILE A 60 10.73 9.60 -10.35
N THR A 61 10.87 9.87 -11.64
CA THR A 61 10.45 11.14 -12.25
C THR A 61 9.01 11.11 -12.76
N GLU A 62 8.55 9.95 -13.24
CA GLU A 62 7.21 9.76 -13.79
C GLU A 62 6.76 8.31 -13.61
N VAL A 63 5.50 8.10 -13.22
CA VAL A 63 4.89 6.77 -13.16
C VAL A 63 3.71 6.67 -14.12
N VAL A 64 3.73 5.66 -14.98
CA VAL A 64 2.63 5.32 -15.89
C VAL A 64 2.19 3.88 -15.61
N VAL A 65 0.91 3.68 -15.28
CA VAL A 65 0.35 2.36 -14.94
C VAL A 65 -0.62 1.90 -16.03
N PHE A 66 -0.27 0.82 -16.74
CA PHE A 66 -1.19 0.12 -17.64
C PHE A 66 -1.79 -1.09 -16.90
N ARG A 67 -3.11 -1.22 -16.94
CA ARG A 67 -3.83 -2.35 -16.31
C ARG A 67 -4.16 -3.41 -17.34
N GLN A 68 -4.05 -4.67 -16.95
CA GLN A 68 -4.48 -5.77 -17.81
C GLN A 68 -6.01 -5.96 -17.69
N PRO A 69 -6.72 -6.32 -18.78
CA PRO A 69 -8.17 -6.57 -18.72
C PRO A 69 -8.59 -7.66 -17.72
N ALA A 70 -7.70 -8.60 -17.42
CA ALA A 70 -7.96 -9.72 -16.51
C ALA A 70 -7.78 -9.37 -15.02
N GLU A 71 -7.26 -8.19 -14.68
CA GLU A 71 -7.11 -7.78 -13.29
C GLU A 71 -8.46 -7.42 -12.68
N THR A 72 -9.05 -8.37 -11.94
CA THR A 72 -10.24 -8.12 -11.13
C THR A 72 -9.86 -7.30 -9.90
N ILE A 73 -10.22 -6.03 -9.88
CA ILE A 73 -10.11 -5.19 -8.69
C ILE A 73 -11.35 -5.47 -7.83
N PRO A 74 -11.22 -5.85 -6.55
CA PRO A 74 -12.36 -5.91 -5.66
C PRO A 74 -12.93 -4.49 -5.53
N TYR A 75 -14.13 -4.28 -6.06
CA TYR A 75 -14.66 -2.94 -6.32
C TYR A 75 -14.83 -2.09 -5.07
N ASN A 76 -14.84 -2.67 -3.86
CA ASN A 76 -15.05 -1.91 -2.64
C ASN A 76 -14.09 -2.27 -1.49
N SER A 77 -12.88 -2.76 -1.76
CA SER A 77 -11.90 -3.03 -0.68
C SER A 77 -10.73 -2.03 -0.69
N CYS A 78 -10.34 -1.55 0.49
CA CYS A 78 -9.13 -0.73 0.64
C CYS A 78 -7.88 -1.54 0.27
N ARG A 79 -7.02 -0.98 -0.58
CA ARG A 79 -5.79 -1.67 -1.02
C ARG A 79 -4.73 -1.78 0.08
N ALA A 80 -4.73 -0.88 1.06
CA ALA A 80 -3.74 -0.88 2.14
C ALA A 80 -4.15 -1.82 3.29
N CYS A 81 -5.39 -1.68 3.80
CA CYS A 81 -5.82 -2.43 4.98
C CYS A 81 -6.76 -3.62 4.67
N GLY A 82 -7.19 -3.80 3.41
CA GLY A 82 -8.09 -4.89 3.02
C GLY A 82 -9.54 -4.74 3.50
N MET A 83 -9.88 -3.66 4.20
CA MET A 83 -11.25 -3.41 4.70
C MET A 83 -12.24 -3.28 3.54
N GLU A 84 -13.39 -3.93 3.65
CA GLU A 84 -14.50 -3.74 2.73
C GLU A 84 -15.30 -2.49 3.08
N HIS A 85 -15.76 -1.78 2.06
CA HIS A 85 -16.54 -0.56 2.16
C HIS A 85 -17.83 -0.67 1.35
N GLU A 86 -18.74 0.27 1.59
CA GLU A 86 -20.02 0.31 0.89
C GLU A 86 -19.90 0.78 -0.57
N SER A 87 -18.79 1.45 -0.92
CA SER A 87 -18.54 1.93 -2.28
C SER A 87 -17.05 1.97 -2.63
N PHE A 88 -16.77 1.95 -3.93
CA PHE A 88 -15.42 2.14 -4.46
C PHE A 88 -14.79 3.47 -4.02
N LYS A 89 -15.61 4.54 -3.95
CA LYS A 89 -15.17 5.84 -3.46
C LYS A 89 -14.67 5.73 -2.02
N ALA A 90 -15.48 5.18 -1.12
CA ALA A 90 -15.10 5.00 0.28
C ALA A 90 -13.87 4.10 0.45
N ALA A 91 -13.72 3.08 -0.40
CA ALA A 91 -12.53 2.22 -0.42
C ALA A 91 -11.25 2.95 -0.84
N ILE A 92 -11.33 3.90 -1.78
CA ILE A 92 -10.20 4.76 -2.14
C ILE A 92 -9.89 5.73 -1.01
N GLU A 93 -10.90 6.37 -0.43
CA GLU A 93 -10.74 7.36 0.65
C GLU A 93 -10.17 6.75 1.94
N CYS A 94 -10.22 5.43 2.11
CA CYS A 94 -9.59 4.76 3.24
C CYS A 94 -8.06 4.77 3.20
N CYS A 95 -7.48 4.78 1.99
CA CYS A 95 -6.02 4.76 1.78
C CYS A 95 -5.47 6.02 1.10
N ALA A 96 -6.33 6.87 0.56
CA ALA A 96 -5.98 8.22 0.18
C ALA A 96 -6.28 9.10 1.40
N ASP A 97 -5.30 9.81 1.94
CA ASP A 97 -5.60 10.94 2.82
C ASP A 97 -6.45 11.92 1.99
N VAL A 98 -7.76 11.90 2.19
CA VAL A 98 -8.69 12.80 1.50
C VAL A 98 -9.17 13.78 2.57
N ASP A 99 -8.64 15.00 2.49
CA ASP A 99 -9.29 16.18 3.07
C ASP A 99 -10.68 16.39 2.43
#